data_AF-A0A1Y3BBN4-F1
#
_entry.id   AF-A0A1Y3BBN4-F1
#
_cell.length_a   1.000
_cell.length_b   1.000
_cell.length_c   1.000
_cell.angle_alpha   90.00
_cell.angle_beta   90.00
_cell.angle_gamma   90.00
#
_symmetry.space_group_name_H-M   'P 1'
#
loop_
_entity.id
_entity.type
_entity.pdbx_description
1 polymer ?
#
loop_
_entity_poly.entity_id
_entity_poly.type
_entity_poly.pdbx_seq_one_letter_code
_entity_poly.pdbx_strand_id
1 'polypeptide(L)'
;MCPHLRVCVVDSNPKRIELWNSDRLPIYEPGLDEIVKKCRNQNLFFSNQVEKEISEAELIFISVNTPTKTFGFGKGKAADLKNLENVSRLIARSANDSKIIVEKSTVPVRAAESINRILGANKKPG
;
A
#
# COMPACT_ATOMS: atom_id res chain seq x y z
N MET A 1 -5.46 -10.51 19.03
CA MET A 1 -5.77 -10.21 17.61
C MET A 1 -7.13 -9.53 17.56
N CYS A 2 -7.34 -8.60 16.63
CA CYS A 2 -8.62 -7.91 16.43
C CYS A 2 -9.40 -8.63 15.32
N PRO A 3 -10.17 -9.69 15.61
CA PRO A 3 -10.80 -10.53 14.58
C PRO A 3 -11.89 -9.80 13.79
N HIS A 4 -12.40 -8.69 14.32
CA HIS A 4 -13.43 -7.87 13.70
C HIS A 4 -12.90 -6.97 12.57
N LEU A 5 -11.57 -6.79 12.47
CA LEU A 5 -10.99 -5.95 11.43
C LEU A 5 -10.68 -6.78 10.19
N ARG A 6 -11.26 -6.37 9.06
CA ARG A 6 -10.91 -6.88 7.73
C ARG A 6 -9.65 -6.16 7.23
N VAL A 7 -8.60 -6.94 6.97
CA VAL A 7 -7.33 -6.46 6.42
C VAL A 7 -7.16 -7.02 5.01
N CYS A 8 -7.04 -6.15 4.00
CA CYS A 8 -6.72 -6.55 2.64
C CYS A 8 -5.36 -5.98 2.22
N VAL A 9 -4.45 -6.87 1.84
CA VAL A 9 -3.17 -6.50 1.23
C VAL A 9 -3.34 -6.52 -0.28
N VAL A 10 -3.01 -5.41 -0.93
CA VAL A 10 -3.11 -5.27 -2.38
C VAL A 10 -1.76 -4.98 -3.02
N ASP A 11 -1.54 -5.59 -4.19
CA ASP A 11 -0.36 -5.34 -5.03
C ASP A 11 -0.80 -5.46 -6.49
N SER A 12 -0.29 -4.55 -7.33
CA SER A 12 -0.47 -4.59 -8.78
C SER A 12 0.16 -5.82 -9.46
N ASN A 13 1.06 -6.52 -8.78
CA ASN A 13 1.72 -7.72 -9.27
C ASN A 13 0.88 -8.97 -8.97
N PRO A 14 0.14 -9.53 -9.96
CA PRO A 14 -0.74 -10.67 -9.72
C PRO A 14 0.03 -11.90 -9.24
N LYS A 15 1.26 -12.13 -9.72
CA LYS A 15 2.08 -13.27 -9.31
C LYS A 15 2.45 -13.21 -7.82
N ARG A 16 2.67 -12.01 -7.27
CA ARG A 16 2.92 -11.85 -5.82
C ARG A 16 1.69 -12.16 -5.00
N ILE A 17 0.52 -11.69 -5.44
CA ILE A 17 -0.76 -11.96 -4.79
C ILE A 17 -1.10 -13.45 -4.84
N GLU A 18 -0.87 -14.11 -5.98
CA GLU A 18 -1.00 -15.57 -6.12
C GLU A 18 -0.11 -16.32 -5.11
N LEU A 19 1.16 -15.90 -4.95
CA LEU A 19 2.05 -16.51 -3.96
C LEU A 19 1.55 -16.31 -2.51
N TRP A 20 1.07 -15.11 -2.17
CA TRP A 20 0.46 -14.86 -0.85
C TRP A 20 -0.80 -15.69 -0.58
N ASN A 21 -1.52 -16.05 -1.65
CA ASN A 21 -2.68 -16.95 -1.59
C ASN A 21 -2.32 -18.44 -1.68
N SER A 22 -1.06 -18.78 -1.95
CA SER A 22 -0.56 -20.16 -2.03
C SER A 22 -0.01 -20.68 -0.70
N ASP A 23 0.36 -21.96 -0.65
CA ASP A 23 1.05 -22.54 0.51
C ASP A 23 2.54 -22.15 0.61
N ARG A 24 3.07 -21.42 -0.39
CA ARG A 24 4.45 -20.92 -0.42
C ARG A 24 4.44 -19.39 -0.48
N LEU A 25 4.63 -18.77 0.68
CA LEU A 25 4.71 -17.32 0.78
C LEU A 25 5.88 -16.75 -0.03
N PRO A 26 5.75 -15.53 -0.59
CA PRO A 26 6.79 -14.91 -1.41
C PRO A 26 8.03 -14.46 -0.62
N ILE A 27 7.97 -14.51 0.71
CA ILE A 27 9.06 -14.19 1.63
C ILE A 27 9.11 -15.23 2.75
N TYR A 28 10.29 -15.43 3.31
CA TYR A 28 10.49 -16.27 4.50
C TYR A 28 10.77 -15.39 5.71
N GLU A 29 9.93 -15.50 6.72
CA GLU A 29 10.10 -14.87 8.02
C GLU A 29 9.68 -15.89 9.10
N PRO A 30 10.48 -16.10 10.18
CA PRO A 30 10.12 -17.03 11.24
C PRO A 30 8.73 -16.74 11.83
N GLY A 31 7.83 -17.73 11.81
CA GLY A 31 6.47 -17.62 12.35
C GLY A 31 5.43 -16.93 11.45
N LEU A 32 5.83 -16.35 10.31
CA LEU A 32 4.90 -15.66 9.42
C LEU A 32 3.90 -16.61 8.76
N ASP A 33 4.36 -17.78 8.32
CA ASP A 33 3.53 -18.78 7.64
C ASP A 33 2.35 -19.24 8.50
N GLU A 34 2.59 -19.49 9.79
CA GLU A 34 1.57 -19.89 10.76
C GLU A 34 0.50 -18.79 10.95
N ILE A 35 0.94 -17.53 11.07
CA ILE A 35 0.04 -16.38 11.23
C ILE A 35 -0.81 -16.17 9.98
N VAL A 36 -0.19 -16.18 8.80
CA VAL A 36 -0.89 -15.98 7.54
C VAL A 36 -1.91 -17.09 7.32
N LYS A 37 -1.54 -18.36 7.50
CA LYS A 37 -2.46 -19.49 7.36
C LYS A 37 -3.65 -19.42 8.30
N LYS A 38 -3.44 -18.95 9.53
CA LYS A 38 -4.51 -18.80 10.54
C LYS A 38 -5.52 -17.71 10.17
N CYS A 39 -5.07 -16.60 9.60
CA CYS A 39 -5.90 -15.42 9.35
C CYS A 39 -6.42 -15.31 7.91
N ARG A 40 -5.73 -15.92 6.95
CA ARG A 40 -6.05 -15.82 5.51
C ARG A 40 -7.46 -16.37 5.26
N ASN A 41 -8.23 -15.63 4.46
CA ASN A 41 -9.64 -15.89 4.15
C ASN A 41 -10.60 -15.82 5.35
N GLN A 42 -10.14 -15.46 6.55
CA GLN A 42 -11.00 -15.14 7.70
C GLN A 42 -11.13 -13.63 7.85
N ASN A 43 -10.01 -12.96 8.10
CA ASN A 43 -9.94 -11.51 8.24
C ASN A 43 -8.72 -10.90 7.53
N LEU A 44 -7.84 -11.72 6.96
CA LEU A 44 -6.72 -11.30 6.11
C LEU A 44 -6.96 -11.76 4.67
N PHE A 45 -6.86 -10.83 3.73
CA PHE A 45 -7.11 -11.08 2.30
C PHE A 45 -5.95 -10.54 1.46
N PHE A 46 -5.71 -11.15 0.31
CA PHE A 46 -4.74 -10.69 -0.68
C PHE A 46 -5.44 -10.55 -2.03
N SER A 47 -5.37 -9.37 -2.64
CA SER A 47 -6.10 -9.04 -3.86
C SER A 47 -5.27 -8.21 -4.84
N ASN A 48 -5.53 -8.37 -6.14
CA ASN A 48 -5.00 -7.50 -7.18
C ASN A 48 -5.98 -6.38 -7.59
N GLN A 49 -7.18 -6.34 -6.99
CA GLN A 49 -8.22 -5.35 -7.27
C GLN A 49 -8.04 -4.07 -6.45
N VAL A 50 -6.94 -3.36 -6.71
CA VAL A 50 -6.49 -2.21 -5.88
C VAL A 50 -7.58 -1.13 -5.74
N GLU A 51 -8.22 -0.74 -6.82
CA GLU A 51 -9.22 0.36 -6.81
C GLU A 51 -10.46 0.02 -5.98
N LYS A 52 -10.92 -1.23 -6.08
CA LYS A 52 -12.06 -1.74 -5.32
C LYS A 52 -11.77 -1.68 -3.82
N GLU A 53 -10.62 -2.23 -3.42
CA GLU A 53 -10.21 -2.29 -2.01
C GLU A 53 -9.94 -0.89 -1.44
N ILE A 54 -9.43 0.04 -2.25
CA ILE A 54 -9.32 1.46 -1.85
C ILE A 54 -10.71 2.04 -1.56
N SER A 55 -11.68 1.80 -2.45
CA SER A 55 -13.03 2.35 -2.26
C SER A 55 -13.70 1.84 -0.99
N GLU A 56 -13.49 0.57 -0.63
CA GLU A 56 -14.08 -0.07 0.56
C GLU A 56 -13.33 0.23 1.87
N ALA A 57 -12.06 0.64 1.80
CA ALA A 57 -11.23 0.83 2.99
C ALA A 57 -11.50 2.15 3.73
N GLU A 58 -11.57 2.08 5.06
CA GLU A 58 -11.60 3.25 5.95
C GLU A 58 -10.17 3.77 6.26
N LEU A 59 -9.20 2.85 6.35
CA LEU A 59 -7.80 3.12 6.62
C LEU A 59 -6.92 2.42 5.58
N ILE A 60 -6.00 3.18 4.97
CA ILE A 60 -5.13 2.72 3.89
C ILE A 60 -3.67 2.89 4.32
N PHE A 61 -2.93 1.79 4.34
CA PHE A 61 -1.48 1.82 4.48
C PHE A 61 -0.81 1.91 3.11
N ILE A 62 0.13 2.84 2.96
CA ILE A 62 1.02 2.90 1.80
C ILE A 62 2.37 2.31 2.19
N SER A 63 2.72 1.16 1.61
CA SER A 63 3.96 0.43 1.87
C SER A 63 4.67 0.07 0.56
N VAL A 64 4.89 1.07 -0.29
CA VAL A 64 5.60 0.91 -1.55
C VAL A 64 7.08 1.22 -1.42
N ASN A 65 7.88 0.62 -2.29
CA ASN A 65 9.31 0.91 -2.36
C ASN A 65 9.54 2.33 -2.90
N THR A 66 10.41 3.08 -2.22
CA THR A 66 10.96 4.36 -2.69
C THR A 66 12.45 4.18 -2.99
N PRO A 67 12.81 3.51 -4.11
CA PRO A 67 14.20 3.21 -4.43
C PRO A 67 15.01 4.50 -4.59
N THR A 68 16.32 4.44 -4.36
CA THR A 68 17.20 5.58 -4.58
C THR A 68 17.24 5.95 -6.07
N LYS A 69 17.16 7.25 -6.39
CA LYS A 69 17.22 7.76 -7.76
C LYS A 69 18.51 7.32 -8.46
N THR A 70 18.37 6.78 -9.67
CA THR A 70 19.50 6.31 -10.49
C THR A 70 20.00 7.35 -11.49
N PHE A 71 19.27 8.46 -11.68
CA PHE A 71 19.64 9.57 -12.56
C PHE A 71 19.09 10.93 -12.04
N GLY A 72 19.60 12.04 -12.59
CA GLY A 72 19.14 13.40 -12.26
C GLY A 72 19.64 13.95 -10.92
N PHE A 73 19.01 15.04 -10.45
CA PHE A 73 19.36 15.70 -9.19
C PHE A 73 19.10 14.75 -8.00
N GLY A 74 20.13 14.57 -7.15
CA GLY A 74 20.09 13.64 -6.02
C GLY A 74 20.36 12.17 -6.40
N LYS A 75 20.94 11.89 -7.57
CA LYS A 75 21.40 10.55 -7.98
C LYS A 75 22.20 9.85 -6.86
N GLY A 76 21.83 8.62 -6.54
CA GLY A 76 22.50 7.78 -5.54
C GLY A 76 22.23 8.18 -4.08
N LYS A 77 21.44 9.23 -3.82
CA LYS A 77 21.15 9.72 -2.45
C LYS A 77 19.67 9.98 -2.17
N ALA A 78 18.94 10.54 -3.13
CA ALA A 78 17.54 10.90 -2.96
C ALA A 78 16.62 9.71 -3.28
N ALA A 79 15.52 9.59 -2.53
CA ALA A 79 14.47 8.63 -2.82
C ALA A 79 13.68 9.02 -4.08
N ASP A 80 13.31 8.03 -4.89
CA ASP A 80 12.35 8.17 -5.99
C ASP A 80 10.94 7.96 -5.42
N LEU A 81 10.15 9.05 -5.42
CA LEU A 81 8.79 9.08 -4.90
C LEU A 81 7.75 8.65 -5.94
N LYS A 82 8.14 8.29 -7.16
CA LYS A 82 7.19 7.96 -8.26
C LYS A 82 6.13 6.94 -7.86
N ASN A 83 6.52 5.88 -7.16
CA ASN A 83 5.59 4.85 -6.70
C ASN A 83 4.59 5.41 -5.66
N LEU A 84 5.09 6.22 -4.73
CA LEU A 84 4.28 6.89 -3.72
C LEU A 84 3.27 7.85 -4.37
N GLU A 85 3.72 8.65 -5.34
CA GLU A 85 2.83 9.56 -6.07
C GLU A 85 1.76 8.81 -6.87
N ASN A 86 2.13 7.70 -7.52
CA ASN A 86 1.19 6.89 -8.29
C ASN A 86 0.11 6.29 -7.39
N VAL A 87 0.49 5.74 -6.22
CA VAL A 87 -0.48 5.23 -5.25
C VAL A 87 -1.34 6.36 -4.69
N SER A 88 -0.76 7.53 -4.39
CA SER A 88 -1.51 8.69 -3.89
C SER A 88 -2.56 9.17 -4.91
N ARG A 89 -2.21 9.19 -6.20
CA ARG A 89 -3.15 9.53 -7.29
C ARG A 89 -4.24 8.47 -7.45
N LEU A 90 -3.89 7.20 -7.30
CA LEU A 90 -4.87 6.10 -7.36
C LEU A 90 -5.88 6.22 -6.21
N ILE A 91 -5.39 6.46 -4.99
CA ILE A 91 -6.24 6.71 -3.82
C ILE A 91 -7.15 7.91 -4.07
N ALA A 92 -6.63 9.03 -4.56
CA ALA A 92 -7.44 10.21 -4.84
C ALA A 92 -8.57 9.97 -5.86
N ARG A 93 -8.37 9.06 -6.81
CA ARG A 93 -9.36 8.74 -7.85
C ARG A 93 -10.43 7.77 -7.34
N SER A 94 -10.00 6.73 -6.61
CA SER A 94 -10.86 5.63 -6.16
C SER A 94 -11.53 5.89 -4.81
N ALA A 95 -11.04 6.85 -4.01
CA ALA A 95 -11.69 7.25 -2.78
C ALA A 95 -12.97 8.05 -3.09
N ASN A 96 -14.10 7.57 -2.55
CA ASN A 96 -15.41 8.21 -2.69
C ASN A 96 -15.88 8.89 -1.40
N ASP A 97 -15.18 8.67 -0.29
CA ASP A 97 -15.47 9.16 1.06
C ASP A 97 -14.16 9.51 1.81
N SER A 98 -14.29 9.92 3.06
CA SER A 98 -13.16 10.26 3.92
C SER A 98 -12.39 9.00 4.32
N LYS A 99 -11.08 9.00 4.08
CA LYS A 99 -10.19 7.86 4.40
C LYS A 99 -8.97 8.33 5.18
N ILE A 100 -8.50 7.50 6.10
CA ILE A 100 -7.25 7.71 6.84
C ILE A 100 -6.11 7.07 6.06
N ILE A 101 -5.08 7.84 5.72
CA ILE A 101 -3.93 7.34 4.96
C ILE A 101 -2.70 7.34 5.87
N VAL A 102 -2.08 6.17 6.00
CA VAL A 102 -0.88 5.96 6.82
C VAL A 102 0.27 5.57 5.91
N GLU A 103 1.29 6.43 5.87
CA GLU A 103 2.54 6.13 5.18
C GLU A 103 3.42 5.28 6.08
N LYS A 104 3.90 4.14 5.57
CA LYS A 104 4.76 3.21 6.31
C LYS A 104 6.02 2.93 5.49
N SER A 105 7.10 3.66 5.78
CA SER A 105 8.44 3.38 5.24
C SER A 105 9.55 3.67 6.25
N THR A 106 10.72 3.10 5.99
CA THR A 106 11.92 3.18 6.84
C THR A 106 12.74 4.45 6.62
N VAL A 107 12.39 5.31 5.65
CA VAL A 107 13.17 6.48 5.27
C VAL A 107 12.26 7.70 5.07
N PRO A 108 12.02 8.53 6.10
CA PRO A 108 11.08 9.64 6.00
C PRO A 108 11.75 10.83 5.31
N VAL A 109 11.65 10.90 3.98
CA VAL A 109 12.04 12.11 3.21
C VAL A 109 10.80 12.69 2.54
N ARG A 110 10.09 13.59 3.24
CA ARG A 110 8.97 14.40 2.70
C ARG A 110 7.86 13.60 1.98
N ALA A 111 7.72 12.32 2.29
CA ALA A 111 6.73 11.42 1.71
C ALA A 111 5.30 11.87 2.06
N ALA A 112 5.03 12.09 3.35
CA ALA A 112 3.74 12.56 3.84
C ALA A 112 3.31 13.92 3.23
N GLU A 113 4.24 14.85 3.10
CA GLU A 113 3.97 16.16 2.47
C GLU A 113 3.59 15.99 1.00
N SER A 114 4.29 15.11 0.27
CA SER A 114 4.00 14.81 -1.13
C SER A 114 2.62 14.15 -1.30
N ILE A 115 2.26 13.22 -0.40
CA ILE A 115 0.93 12.61 -0.36
C ILE A 115 -0.14 13.69 -0.15
N ASN A 116 0.00 14.52 0.89
CA ASN A 116 -0.95 15.59 1.20
C ASN A 116 -1.15 16.57 0.04
N ARG A 117 -0.06 16.97 -0.62
CA ARG A 117 -0.13 17.86 -1.80
C ARG A 117 -0.93 17.23 -2.94
N ILE A 118 -0.70 15.95 -3.23
CA ILE A 118 -1.40 15.24 -4.32
C ILE A 118 -2.88 15.07 -3.98
N LEU A 119 -3.20 14.63 -2.76
CA LEU A 119 -4.59 14.45 -2.33
C LEU A 119 -5.34 15.78 -2.29
N GLY A 120 -4.71 16.84 -1.77
CA GLY A 120 -5.27 18.19 -1.74
C GLY A 120 -5.59 18.74 -3.13
N ALA A 121 -4.71 18.53 -4.11
CA ALA A 121 -4.91 18.97 -5.48
C ALA A 121 -5.99 18.16 -6.24
N ASN A 122 -6.37 16.99 -5.75
CA ASN A 122 -7.35 16.10 -6.37
C ASN A 122 -8.63 15.96 -5.52
N LYS A 123 -8.84 16.84 -4.53
CA LYS A 123 -10.10 16.87 -3.78
C LYS A 123 -11.25 17.15 -4.73
N LYS A 124 -12.19 16.21 -4.82
CA LYS A 124 -13.49 16.46 -5.45
C LYS A 124 -14.24 17.49 -4.57
N PRO A 125 -14.90 18.51 -5.14
CA PRO A 125 -15.80 19.35 -4.37
C PRO A 125 -16.85 18.45 -3.71
N GLY A 126 -17.01 18.62 -2.40
CA GLY A 126 -18.02 17.93 -1.61
C GLY A 126 -19.40 18.56 -1.79
#